data_AF-A0A1F9UKD4-F1
#
_entry.id   AF-A0A1F9UKD4-F1
#
_cell.length_a   1.000
_cell.length_b   1.000
_cell.length_c   1.000
_cell.angle_alpha   90.00
_cell.angle_beta   90.00
_cell.angle_gamma   90.00
#
_symmetry.space_group_name_H-M   'P 1'
#
loop_
_entity.id
_entity.type
_entity.pdbx_description
1 polymer ?
#
loop_
_entity_poly.entity_id
_entity_poly.type
_entity_poly.pdbx_seq_one_letter_code
_entity_poly.pdbx_strand_id
1 'polypeptide(L)'
;MLCLGYPTQEQKTKPLRPRFEESFIISQDRYRHFERPDFERLYRQTMEDLAKTGQPQASTAEFLWRVYQRKIGASFMIEMTRSVRAILHAWNDGTGS
;
A
#
# COMPACT_ATOMS: atom_id res chain seq x y z
N MET A 1 -0.10 14.99 0.40
CA MET A 1 -0.65 16.10 -0.41
C MET A 1 -2.04 15.70 -0.89
N LEU A 2 -3.01 16.61 -0.83
CA LEU A 2 -4.35 16.43 -1.39
C LEU A 2 -4.46 17.31 -2.63
N CYS A 3 -4.81 16.72 -3.78
CA CYS A 3 -5.02 17.48 -5.02
C CYS A 3 -6.53 17.73 -5.19
N LEU A 4 -6.91 19.00 -5.34
CA LEU A 4 -8.29 19.42 -5.58
C LEU A 4 -8.42 19.98 -6.99
N GLY A 5 -9.47 19.56 -7.71
CA GLY A 5 -9.72 19.97 -9.08
C GLY A 5 -10.93 19.25 -9.67
N TYR A 6 -11.34 19.65 -10.87
CA TYR A 6 -12.47 19.03 -11.55
C TYR A 6 -12.07 17.68 -12.18
N PRO A 7 -12.88 16.62 -12.01
CA PRO A 7 -12.53 15.30 -12.53
C PRO A 7 -12.68 15.23 -14.06
N THR A 8 -11.71 14.61 -14.72
CA THR A 8 -11.77 14.27 -16.15
C THR A 8 -12.82 13.19 -16.40
N GLN A 9 -13.23 12.99 -17.67
CA GLN A 9 -14.20 11.95 -18.01
C GLN A 9 -13.69 10.55 -17.66
N GLU A 10 -12.40 10.29 -17.88
CA GLU A 10 -11.75 9.03 -17.47
C GLU A 10 -11.86 8.80 -15.96
N GLN A 11 -11.68 9.85 -15.14
CA GLN A 11 -11.79 9.72 -13.69
C GLN A 11 -13.22 9.44 -13.23
N LYS A 12 -14.23 9.92 -13.97
CA LYS A 12 -15.66 9.68 -13.67
C LYS A 12 -16.09 8.25 -14.02
N THR A 13 -15.54 7.66 -15.07
CA THR A 13 -15.90 6.30 -15.52
C THR A 13 -15.03 5.21 -14.91
N LYS A 14 -13.93 5.58 -14.24
CA LYS A 14 -13.02 4.64 -13.61
C LYS A 14 -13.74 3.79 -12.54
N PRO A 15 -13.65 2.45 -12.61
CA PRO A 15 -14.25 1.60 -11.60
C PRO A 15 -13.59 1.84 -10.23
N LEU A 16 -14.42 1.82 -9.18
CA LEU A 16 -13.94 1.90 -7.81
C LEU A 16 -13.08 0.68 -7.50
N ARG A 17 -11.98 0.90 -6.79
CA ARG A 17 -11.13 -0.21 -6.34
C ARG A 17 -11.78 -0.89 -5.13
N PRO A 18 -11.96 -2.22 -5.16
CA PRO A 18 -12.46 -2.94 -3.99
C PRO A 18 -11.52 -2.72 -2.79
N ARG A 19 -12.12 -2.72 -1.60
CA ARG A 19 -11.37 -2.79 -0.35
C ARG A 19 -11.17 -4.25 0.01
N PHE A 20 -10.23 -4.50 0.93
CA PHE A 20 -10.06 -5.83 1.48
C PHE A 20 -11.31 -6.25 2.27
N GLU A 21 -11.58 -7.55 2.31
CA GLU A 21 -12.69 -8.09 3.10
C GLU A 21 -12.49 -7.72 4.57
N GLU A 22 -13.60 -7.46 5.26
CA GLU A 22 -13.61 -7.00 6.65
C GLU A 22 -12.81 -7.92 7.58
N SER A 23 -12.83 -9.24 7.33
CA SER A 23 -12.09 -10.24 8.11
C SER A 23 -10.56 -10.10 8.04
N PHE A 24 -10.03 -9.30 7.11
CA PHE A 24 -8.61 -8.98 7.01
C PHE A 24 -8.26 -7.61 7.60
N ILE A 25 -9.27 -6.83 8.00
CA ILE A 25 -9.10 -5.48 8.57
C ILE A 25 -9.46 -5.48 10.05
N ILE A 26 -10.55 -6.14 10.42
CA ILE A 26 -11.08 -6.18 11.78
C ILE A 26 -10.54 -7.41 12.50
N SER A 27 -9.94 -7.16 13.67
CA SER A 27 -9.52 -8.19 14.62
C SER A 27 -10.21 -7.94 15.95
N GLN A 28 -10.92 -8.93 16.48
CA GLN A 28 -11.59 -8.84 17.77
C GLN A 28 -10.72 -9.43 18.87
N ASP A 29 -10.59 -8.70 19.99
CA ASP A 29 -9.82 -9.02 21.20
C ASP A 29 -8.30 -9.15 21.03
N ARG A 30 -7.83 -9.67 19.90
CA ARG A 30 -6.42 -9.98 19.63
C ARG A 30 -6.12 -9.74 18.16
N TYR A 31 -4.94 -9.19 17.88
CA TYR A 31 -4.48 -9.03 16.50
C TYR A 31 -4.35 -10.40 15.83
N ARG A 32 -4.97 -10.57 14.66
CA ARG A 32 -4.86 -11.80 13.88
C ARG A 32 -3.57 -11.81 13.07
N HIS A 33 -2.75 -12.85 13.26
CA HIS A 33 -1.63 -13.14 12.37
C HIS A 33 -2.13 -13.84 11.11
N PHE A 34 -1.60 -13.43 9.95
CA PHE A 34 -1.96 -13.99 8.65
C PHE A 34 -0.84 -14.89 8.15
N GLU A 35 -1.22 -16.03 7.61
CA GLU A 35 -0.31 -16.98 6.98
C GLU A 35 -0.33 -16.85 5.46
N ARG A 36 0.61 -17.51 4.77
CA ARG A 36 0.68 -17.47 3.31
C ARG A 36 -0.67 -17.70 2.59
N PRO A 37 -1.53 -18.67 2.96
CA PRO A 37 -2.82 -18.87 2.30
C PRO A 37 -3.78 -17.70 2.47
N ASP A 38 -3.70 -16.96 3.59
CA ASP A 38 -4.50 -15.76 3.82
C ASP A 38 -4.14 -14.67 2.81
N PHE A 39 -2.85 -14.48 2.52
CA PHE A 39 -2.39 -13.52 1.52
C PHE A 39 -2.81 -13.89 0.10
N GLU A 40 -2.80 -15.18 -0.24
CA GLU A 40 -3.30 -15.68 -1.53
C GLU A 40 -4.79 -15.39 -1.69
N ARG A 41 -5.59 -15.56 -0.64
CA ARG A 41 -7.00 -15.15 -0.65
C ARG A 41 -7.15 -13.62 -0.76
N LEU A 42 -6.44 -12.88 0.07
CA LEU A 42 -6.52 -11.41 0.15
C LEU A 42 -6.24 -10.72 -1.20
N TYR A 43 -5.28 -11.26 -1.96
CA TYR A 43 -4.84 -10.66 -3.22
C TYR A 43 -5.37 -11.37 -4.48
N ARG A 44 -6.22 -12.39 -4.35
CA ARG A 44 -6.74 -13.18 -5.48
C ARG A 44 -7.31 -12.30 -6.59
N GLN A 45 -8.23 -11.40 -6.26
CA GLN A 45 -8.84 -10.51 -7.24
C GLN A 45 -7.82 -9.57 -7.90
N THR A 46 -6.83 -9.08 -7.13
CA THR A 46 -5.76 -8.24 -7.68
C THR A 46 -4.91 -9.02 -8.69
N MET A 47 -4.61 -10.30 -8.41
CA MET A 47 -3.86 -11.17 -9.32
C MET A 47 -4.66 -11.46 -10.59
N GLU A 48 -5.95 -11.76 -10.47
CA GLU A 48 -6.86 -11.97 -11.61
C GLU A 48 -6.96 -10.73 -12.51
N ASP A 49 -7.08 -9.55 -11.91
CA ASP A 49 -7.15 -8.29 -12.65
C ASP A 49 -5.83 -7.95 -13.35
N LEU A 50 -4.69 -8.19 -12.70
CA LEU A 50 -3.37 -8.02 -13.33
C LEU A 50 -3.16 -8.99 -14.50
N ALA A 51 -3.63 -10.23 -14.38
CA ALA A 51 -3.56 -11.22 -15.46
C ALA A 51 -4.33 -10.74 -16.71
N LYS A 52 -5.46 -10.05 -16.53
CA LYS A 52 -6.23 -9.44 -17.65
C LYS A 52 -5.46 -8.32 -18.37
N THR A 53 -4.47 -7.70 -17.73
CA THR A 53 -3.67 -6.63 -18.35
C THR A 53 -2.50 -7.12 -19.20
N GLY A 54 -2.34 -8.44 -19.36
CA GLY A 54 -1.24 -9.04 -20.11
C GLY A 54 0.12 -8.97 -19.39
N GLN A 55 0.13 -8.61 -18.10
CA GLN A 55 1.34 -8.67 -17.28
C GLN A 55 1.73 -10.13 -17.02
N PRO A 56 3.05 -10.43 -16.89
CA PRO A 56 3.50 -11.77 -16.54
C PRO A 56 2.83 -12.25 -15.24
N GLN A 57 2.40 -13.51 -15.21
CA GLN A 57 1.85 -14.08 -13.99
C GLN A 57 2.97 -14.25 -12.96
N ALA A 58 2.95 -13.37 -11.96
CA ALA A 58 3.80 -13.46 -10.79
C ALA A 58 3.08 -14.25 -9.68
N SER A 59 3.85 -14.95 -8.85
CA SER A 59 3.27 -15.50 -7.61
C SER A 59 2.82 -14.37 -6.68
N THR A 60 1.87 -14.64 -5.78
CA THR A 60 1.44 -13.66 -4.76
C THR A 60 2.62 -13.13 -3.96
N ALA A 61 3.60 -13.99 -3.61
CA ALA A 61 4.79 -13.59 -2.87
C ALA A 61 5.67 -12.60 -3.67
N GLU A 62 5.89 -12.86 -4.96
CA GLU A 62 6.65 -11.97 -5.83
C GLU A 62 5.94 -10.62 -6.03
N PHE A 63 4.62 -10.64 -6.21
CA PHE A 63 3.82 -9.42 -6.24
C PHE A 63 3.98 -8.61 -4.96
N LEU A 64 3.87 -9.25 -3.79
CA LEU A 64 4.03 -8.58 -2.49
C LEU A 64 5.44 -8.02 -2.31
N TRP A 65 6.46 -8.74 -2.78
CA TRP A 65 7.83 -8.25 -2.78
C TRP A 65 7.99 -6.98 -3.64
N ARG A 66 7.42 -6.96 -4.85
CA ARG A 66 7.43 -5.76 -5.71
C ARG A 66 6.69 -4.60 -5.06
N VAL A 67 5.56 -4.86 -4.40
CA VAL A 67 4.81 -3.85 -3.64
C VAL A 67 5.67 -3.29 -2.50
N TYR A 68 6.36 -4.15 -1.76
CA TYR A 68 7.28 -3.76 -0.70
C TYR A 68 8.43 -2.89 -1.23
N GLN A 69 9.10 -3.31 -2.30
CA GLN A 69 10.17 -2.54 -2.93
C GLN A 69 9.69 -1.14 -3.33
N ARG A 70 8.51 -1.03 -3.94
CA ARG A 70 7.96 0.27 -4.36
C ARG A 70 7.55 1.15 -3.17
N LYS A 71 6.95 0.56 -2.13
CA LYS A 71 6.37 1.32 -1.01
C LYS A 71 7.37 1.65 0.09
N ILE A 72 8.37 0.79 0.30
CA ILE A 72 9.32 0.88 1.42
C ILE A 72 10.74 1.00 0.90
N GLY A 73 11.11 0.17 -0.09
CA GLY A 73 12.49 0.09 -0.60
C GLY A 73 12.91 1.18 -1.58
N ALA A 74 12.00 2.06 -2.02
CA ALA A 74 12.32 3.12 -2.97
C ALA A 74 13.26 4.16 -2.32
N SER A 75 14.26 4.64 -3.06
CA SER A 75 15.25 5.63 -2.58
C SER A 75 14.59 6.87 -1.97
N PHE A 76 13.52 7.36 -2.61
CA PHE A 76 12.71 8.45 -2.09
C PHE A 76 12.10 8.15 -0.70
N MET A 77 11.57 6.94 -0.50
CA MET A 77 10.95 6.55 0.77
C MET A 77 11.98 6.41 1.89
N ILE A 78 13.17 5.87 1.56
CA ILE A 78 14.31 5.78 2.48
C ILE A 78 14.73 7.18 2.93
N GLU A 79 14.92 8.10 1.97
CA GLU A 79 15.31 9.47 2.28
C GLU A 79 14.23 10.20 3.09
N MET A 80 12.97 10.08 2.70
CA MET A 80 11.86 10.70 3.42
C MET A 80 11.78 10.20 4.88
N THR A 81 12.04 8.91 5.10
CA THR A 81 12.11 8.34 6.46
C THR A 81 13.25 8.98 7.27
N ARG A 82 14.41 9.20 6.65
CA ARG A 82 15.55 9.91 7.28
C ARG A 82 15.19 11.36 7.62
N SER A 83 14.58 12.09 6.69
CA SER A 83 14.19 13.50 6.90
C SER A 83 13.15 13.63 8.02
N VAL A 84 12.13 12.77 8.02
CA VAL A 84 11.10 12.76 9.09
C VAL A 84 11.73 12.47 10.46
N ARG A 85 12.68 11.53 10.54
CA ARG A 85 13.40 11.26 11.79
C ARG A 85 14.15 12.49 12.30
N ALA A 86 14.83 13.23 11.42
CA ALA A 86 15.53 14.46 11.79
C ALA A 86 14.56 15.54 12.30
N ILE A 87 13.42 15.70 11.64
CA ILE A 87 12.37 16.65 12.06
C ILE A 87 11.81 16.28 13.44
N LEU A 88 11.52 15.01 13.68
CA LEU A 88 11.00 14.54 14.98
C LEU A 88 12.04 14.73 16.10
N HIS A 89 13.32 14.54 15.81
CA HIS A 89 14.40 14.78 16.77
C HIS A 89 14.52 16.27 17.13
N ALA A 90 14.53 17.14 16.12
CA ALA A 90 14.56 18.59 16.32
C ALA A 90 13.34 19.09 17.11
N TRP A 91 12.16 18.52 16.83
CA TRP A 91 10.94 18.81 17.56
C TRP A 91 11.02 18.40 19.03
N ASN A 92 11.50 17.18 19.31
CA ASN A 92 11.58 16.65 20.66
C ASN A 92 12.63 17.39 21.52
N ASP A 93 13.70 17.87 20.91
CA ASP A 93 14.79 18.58 21.60
C ASP A 93 14.52 20.08 21.77
N GLY A 94 13.39 20.60 21.26
CA GLY A 94 13.06 22.03 21.30
C GLY A 94 13.98 22.92 20.45
N THR A 95 14.73 22.32 19.52
CA THR A 95 15.66 23.04 18.63
C THR A 95 15.00 23.50 17.33
N GLY A 96 13.69 23.28 17.19
CA GLY A 96 12.90 23.57 15.99
C GLY A 96 12.22 24.95 15.94
N SER A 97 12.56 25.89 16.82
CA SER A 97 12.04 27.27 16.83
C SER A 97 13.14 28.31 16.60
#